data_AF-A0A7X6WY58-F1
#
_entry.id   AF-A0A7X6WY58-F1
#
_cell.length_a   1.000
_cell.length_b   1.000
_cell.length_c   1.000
_cell.angle_alpha   90.00
_cell.angle_beta   90.00
_cell.angle_gamma   90.00
#
_symmetry.space_group_name_H-M   'P 1'
#
loop_
_entity.id
_entity.type
_entity.pdbx_description
1 polymer ?
#
loop_
_entity_poly.entity_id
_entity_poly.type
_entity_poly.pdbx_seq_one_letter_code
_entity_poly.pdbx_strand_id
1 'polypeptide(L)' 'MSTRTLVIMAGGTGGHIMPGLAVAHEMQSRGWRVLWI' A
#
# COMPACT_ATOMS: atom_id res chain seq x y z
N MET A 1 18.47 -8.00 6.24
CA MET A 1 17.29 -7.44 6.93
C MET A 1 16.04 -8.10 6.36
N SER A 2 15.10 -8.53 7.21
CA SER A 2 13.82 -9.07 6.74
C SER A 2 12.96 -7.95 6.14
N THR A 3 12.49 -8.14 4.91
CA THR A 3 11.62 -7.16 4.23
C THR A 3 10.20 -7.28 4.78
N ARG A 4 9.70 -6.22 5.41
CA ARG A 4 8.33 -6.18 5.94
C ARG A 4 7.33 -6.15 4.79
N THR A 5 6.21 -6.85 4.94
CA THR A 5 5.15 -6.91 3.92
C THR A 5 3.89 -6.24 4.44
N LEU A 6 3.32 -5.35 3.63
CA LEU A 6 2.01 -4.73 3.85
C LEU A 6 1.03 -5.24 2.79
N VAL A 7 -0.16 -5.66 3.22
CA VAL A 7 -1.29 -5.95 2.34
C VAL A 7 -2.31 -4.83 2.48
N ILE A 8 -2.67 -4.19 1.37
CA ILE A 8 -3.72 -3.18 1.29
C ILE A 8 -4.90 -3.83 0.60
N MET A 9 -6.04 -3.88 1.30
CA MET A 9 -7.32 -4.29 0.72
C MET A 9 -8.20 -3.06 0.62
N ALA A 10 -8.45 -2.59 -0.61
CA ALA A 10 -9.23 -1.39 -0.83
C ALA A 10 -10.09 -1.54 -2.09
N GLY A 11 -11.41 -1.46 -1.91
CA GLY A 11 -12.40 -1.41 -2.98
C GLY A 11 -13.22 -0.13 -2.91
N GLY A 12 -13.88 0.23 -4.01
CA GLY A 12 -14.70 1.45 -4.12
C GLY A 12 -14.18 2.44 -5.17
N THR A 13 -14.66 3.68 -5.12
CA THR A 13 -14.26 4.75 -6.07
C THR A 13 -12.95 5.42 -5.64
N GLY A 14 -12.53 6.46 -6.36
CA GLY A 14 -11.28 7.19 -6.11
C GLY A 14 -11.06 7.64 -4.65
N GLY A 15 -12.14 7.89 -3.89
CA GLY A 15 -12.05 8.27 -2.47
C GLY A 15 -11.43 7.20 -1.56
N HIS A 16 -11.52 5.91 -1.93
CA HIS A 16 -10.89 4.80 -1.19
C HIS A 16 -9.55 4.39 -1.83
N ILE A 17 -9.43 4.50 -3.16
CA ILE A 17 -8.23 4.09 -3.90
C ILE A 17 -7.06 5.05 -3.67
N MET A 18 -7.29 6.37 -3.80
CA MET A 18 -6.24 7.38 -3.65
C MET A 18 -5.50 7.33 -2.30
N PRO A 19 -6.18 7.28 -1.14
CA PRO A 19 -5.47 7.17 0.13
C PRO A 19 -4.70 5.85 0.27
N GLY A 20 -5.24 4.74 -0.26
CA GLY A 20 -4.52 3.47 -0.29
C GLY A 20 -3.23 3.55 -1.11
N LEU A 21 -3.26 4.18 -2.29
CA LEU A 21 -2.09 4.38 -3.14
C LEU A 21 -1.05 5.30 -2.48
N ALA A 22 -1.49 6.34 -1.78
CA ALA A 22 -0.59 7.23 -1.04
C ALA A 22 0.19 6.46 0.04
N VAL A 23 -0.51 5.60 0.80
CA VAL A 23 0.12 4.72 1.80
C VAL A 23 1.05 3.70 1.14
N ALA A 24 0.63 3.09 0.02
CA ALA A 24 1.44 2.13 -0.72
C ALA A 24 2.79 2.72 -1.14
N HIS A 25 2.79 3.92 -1.74
CA HIS A 25 4.01 4.60 -2.16
C HIS A 25 4.94 4.91 -0.99
N GLU A 26 4.40 5.40 0.12
CA GLU A 26 5.21 5.73 1.29
C GLU A 26 5.81 4.47 1.95
N MET A 27 5.11 3.34 1.92
CA MET A 27 5.67 2.09 2.46
C MET A 27 6.72 1.49 1.52
N GLN A 28 6.53 1.58 0.20
CA GLN A 28 7.54 1.20 -0.78
C GLN A 28 8.81 2.05 -0.63
N SER A 29 8.70 3.37 -0.41
CA SER A 29 9.86 4.25 -0.18
C SER A 29 10.66 3.85 1.08
N ARG A 30 9.96 3.30 2.08
CA ARG A 30 10.55 2.75 3.31
C ARG A 30 11.10 1.33 3.14
N GLY A 31 11.09 0.78 1.93
CA GLY A 31 11.61 -0.55 1.62
C GLY A 31 10.65 -1.70 1.99
N TRP A 32 9.36 -1.43 2.13
CA TRP A 32 8.37 -2.49 2.36
C TRP A 32 7.92 -3.11 1.05
N ARG A 33 7.63 -4.41 1.09
CA ARG A 33 6.88 -5.07 0.02
C ARG A 33 5.40 -4.76 0.19
N VAL A 34 4.76 -4.19 -0.83
CA VAL A 34 3.32 -3.90 -0.81
C VAL A 34 2.58 -4.84 -1.74
N LEU A 35 1.49 -5.41 -1.26
CA LEU A 35 0.53 -6.22 -2.02
C LEU A 35 -0.83 -5.51 -1.98
N TRP A 36 -1.54 -5.50 -3.10
CA TRP A 36 -2.86 -4.89 -3.23
C TRP A 36 -3.88 -5.95 -3.64
N ILE A 37 -5.04 -5.95 -2.97
CA ILE A 37 -6.21 -6.79 -3.30
C ILE A 37 -7.44 -5.91 -3.42
#